data_AF-A0A292Z9F1-F1
#
_entry.id   AF-A0A292Z9F1-F1
#
_cell.length_a   1.000
_cell.length_b   1.000
_cell.length_c   1.000
_cell.angle_alpha   90.00
_cell.angle_beta   90.00
_cell.angle_gamma   90.00
#
_symmetry.space_group_name_H-M   'P 1'
#
loop_
_entity.id
_entity.type
_entity.pdbx_description
1 polymer ?
#
loop_
_entity_poly.entity_id
_entity_poly.type
_entity_poly.pdbx_seq_one_letter_code
_entity_poly.pdbx_strand_id
1 'polypeptide(L)'
;MADNKHRGPTLDSFLEEEGVLAEFQAKAIKEVIAWQLAEAMKERKLSKNRLATMMHTSRTQVDRVLDPENGNVTIETLQRAAAVVGRRVQLALV
;
A
#
# COMPACT_ATOMS: atom_id res chain seq x y z
N MET A 1 5.87 28.81 -13.66
CA MET A 1 6.98 28.56 -12.72
C MET A 1 8.27 28.75 -13.50
N ALA A 2 9.24 29.49 -12.96
CA ALA A 2 10.45 29.85 -13.69
C ALA A 2 11.36 28.63 -13.94
N ASP A 3 11.93 28.56 -15.14
CA ASP A 3 12.81 27.49 -15.59
C ASP A 3 14.17 27.62 -14.88
N ASN A 4 14.60 26.57 -14.17
CA ASN A 4 15.85 26.56 -13.41
C ASN A 4 16.88 25.68 -14.12
N LYS A 5 17.97 26.27 -14.61
CA LYS A 5 19.04 25.58 -15.36
C LYS A 5 19.72 24.42 -14.62
N HIS A 6 19.55 24.35 -13.30
CA HIS A 6 20.09 23.27 -12.46
C HIS A 6 19.05 22.22 -12.08
N ARG A 7 17.81 22.36 -12.56
CA ARG A 7 16.74 21.39 -12.30
C ARG A 7 16.86 20.23 -13.29
N GLY A 8 17.18 19.06 -12.76
CA GLY A 8 17.15 17.81 -13.51
C GLY A 8 15.73 17.36 -13.86
N PRO A 9 15.60 16.23 -14.57
CA PRO A 9 14.31 15.61 -14.86
C PRO A 9 13.55 15.29 -13.57
N THR A 10 12.23 15.11 -13.69
CA THR A 10 11.42 14.62 -12.56
C THR A 10 11.79 13.18 -12.24
N LEU A 11 11.50 12.73 -11.01
CA LEU A 11 11.69 11.32 -10.66
C LEU A 11 10.91 10.41 -11.61
N ASP A 12 9.68 10.76 -11.95
CA ASP A 12 8.84 9.97 -12.84
C ASP A 12 9.47 9.87 -14.23
N SER A 13 9.93 10.98 -14.81
CA SER A 13 10.62 10.98 -16.11
C SER A 13 11.89 10.12 -16.09
N PHE A 14 12.67 10.18 -15.01
CA PHE A 14 13.84 9.33 -14.83
C PHE A 14 13.46 7.84 -14.76
N LEU A 15 12.43 7.49 -13.99
CA LEU A 15 11.96 6.09 -13.88
C LEU A 15 11.30 5.57 -15.16
N GLU A 16 10.71 6.45 -15.98
CA GLU A 16 10.22 6.14 -17.32
C GLU A 16 11.37 5.82 -18.27
N GLU A 17 12.44 6.64 -18.26
CA GLU A 17 13.65 6.41 -19.06
C GLU A 17 14.33 5.08 -18.71
N GLU A 18 14.35 4.73 -17.42
CA GLU A 18 14.87 3.44 -16.93
C GLU A 18 13.90 2.26 -17.18
N GLY A 19 12.66 2.53 -17.64
CA GLY A 19 11.66 1.49 -17.93
C GLY A 19 11.05 0.81 -16.70
N VAL A 20 11.22 1.39 -15.51
CA VAL A 20 10.81 0.80 -14.22
C VAL A 20 9.68 1.56 -13.51
N LEU A 21 9.18 2.66 -14.09
CA LEU A 21 8.14 3.49 -13.46
C LEU A 21 6.94 2.66 -12.98
N ALA A 22 6.40 1.79 -13.82
CA ALA A 22 5.20 1.01 -13.48
C ALA A 22 5.40 0.06 -12.29
N GLU A 23 6.57 -0.58 -12.20
CA GLU A 23 6.92 -1.45 -11.08
C GLU A 23 7.06 -0.65 -9.78
N PHE A 24 7.76 0.49 -9.85
CA PHE A 24 7.94 1.38 -8.70
C PHE A 24 6.62 1.96 -8.21
N GLN A 25 5.73 2.38 -9.12
CA GLN A 25 4.40 2.86 -8.77
C GLN A 25 3.57 1.77 -8.07
N ALA A 26 3.59 0.54 -8.60
CA ALA A 26 2.88 -0.57 -7.98
C ALA A 26 3.40 -0.88 -6.57
N LYS A 27 4.74 -0.83 -6.38
CA LYS A 27 5.38 -0.99 -5.08
C LYS A 27 4.98 0.14 -4.12
N ALA A 28 5.09 1.39 -4.55
CA ALA A 28 4.74 2.55 -3.75
C ALA A 28 3.28 2.53 -3.29
N ILE A 29 2.34 2.13 -4.16
CA ILE A 29 0.93 1.97 -3.81
C ILE A 29 0.77 0.92 -2.70
N LYS A 30 1.43 -0.24 -2.81
CA LYS A 30 1.39 -1.27 -1.76
C LYS A 30 1.95 -0.77 -0.44
N GLU A 31 3.10 -0.09 -0.46
CA GLU A 31 3.75 0.48 0.74
C GLU A 31 2.83 1.47 1.46
N VAL A 32 2.21 2.39 0.70
CA VAL A 32 1.28 3.38 1.25
C VAL A 32 0.07 2.70 1.88
N ILE A 33 -0.53 1.70 1.22
CA ILE A 33 -1.70 0.99 1.77
C ILE A 33 -1.33 0.21 3.04
N ALA A 34 -0.21 -0.51 3.04
CA ALA A 34 0.28 -1.24 4.20
C ALA A 34 0.54 -0.32 5.40
N TRP A 35 1.20 0.82 5.16
CA TRP A 35 1.42 1.85 6.17
C TRP A 35 0.11 2.42 6.73
N GLN A 36 -0.85 2.76 5.86
CA GLN A 36 -2.15 3.29 6.28
C GLN A 36 -2.95 2.28 7.12
N LEU A 37 -2.89 0.98 6.79
CA LEU A 37 -3.51 -0.08 7.58
C LEU A 37 -2.82 -0.23 8.93
N ALA A 38 -1.49 -0.21 8.97
CA ALA A 38 -0.72 -0.32 10.21
C ALA A 38 -1.00 0.84 11.17
N GLU A 39 -1.08 2.08 10.66
CA GLU A 39 -1.45 3.24 11.47
C GLU A 39 -2.88 3.13 12.00
N ALA A 40 -3.84 2.71 11.16
CA ALA A 40 -5.22 2.50 11.59
C ALA A 40 -5.35 1.39 12.66
N MET A 41 -4.53 0.34 12.56
CA MET A 41 -4.46 -0.70 13.59
C MET A 41 -3.91 -0.14 14.90
N LYS A 42 -2.86 0.69 14.83
CA LYS A 42 -2.24 1.32 16.00
C LYS A 42 -3.22 2.25 16.72
N GLU A 43 -3.93 3.11 15.98
CA GLU A 43 -4.99 3.98 16.49
C GLU A 43 -6.07 3.19 17.25
N ARG A 44 -6.42 2.01 16.73
CA ARG A 44 -7.44 1.11 17.32
C ARG A 44 -6.91 0.10 18.32
N LYS A 45 -5.60 0.11 18.60
CA LYS A 45 -4.92 -0.88 19.46
C LYS A 45 -5.17 -2.33 19.00
N LEU A 46 -5.22 -2.57 17.69
CA LEU A 46 -5.41 -3.89 17.09
C LEU A 46 -4.06 -4.57 16.83
N SER A 47 -3.89 -5.77 17.37
CA SER A 47 -2.75 -6.63 17.05
C SER A 47 -2.97 -7.37 15.73
N LYS A 48 -1.90 -7.87 15.10
CA LYS A 48 -2.00 -8.72 13.89
C LYS A 48 -2.85 -9.97 14.12
N ASN A 49 -2.71 -10.61 15.28
CA ASN A 49 -3.52 -11.77 15.64
C ASN A 49 -5.00 -11.42 15.75
N ARG A 50 -5.32 -10.26 16.37
CA ARG A 50 -6.71 -9.82 16.49
C ARG A 50 -7.31 -9.47 15.13
N LEU A 51 -6.54 -8.81 14.27
CA LEU A 51 -6.96 -8.53 12.90
C LEU A 51 -7.23 -9.84 12.13
N ALA A 52 -6.35 -10.83 12.24
CA ALA A 52 -6.52 -12.14 11.60
C ALA A 52 -7.82 -12.84 12.06
N THR A 53 -8.12 -12.80 13.36
CA THR A 53 -9.39 -13.33 13.91
C THR A 53 -10.59 -12.58 13.35
N MET A 54 -10.56 -11.25 13.29
CA MET A 54 -11.66 -10.43 12.77
C MET A 54 -11.86 -10.59 11.26
N MET A 55 -10.80 -10.88 10.51
CA MET A 55 -10.84 -11.15 9.08
C MET A 55 -11.15 -12.61 8.73
N HIS A 56 -11.31 -13.49 9.74
CA HIS A 56 -11.46 -14.94 9.56
C HIS A 56 -10.35 -15.54 8.69
N THR A 57 -9.11 -15.15 8.95
CA THR A 57 -7.94 -15.58 8.17
C THR A 57 -6.74 -15.91 9.06
N SER A 58 -5.66 -16.40 8.46
CA SER A 58 -4.42 -16.70 9.18
C SER A 58 -3.58 -15.44 9.43
N ARG A 59 -2.73 -15.48 10.46
CA ARG A 59 -1.75 -14.41 10.71
C ARG A 59 -0.85 -14.18 9.49
N THR A 60 -0.45 -15.22 8.78
CA THR A 60 0.37 -15.12 7.56
C THR A 60 -0.33 -14.33 6.45
N GLN A 61 -1.65 -14.45 6.31
CA GLN A 61 -2.41 -13.64 5.34
C GLN A 61 -2.45 -12.16 5.75
N VAL A 62 -2.55 -11.88 7.04
CA VAL A 62 -2.43 -10.50 7.55
C VAL A 62 -1.01 -9.95 7.35
N ASP A 63 0.02 -10.77 7.56
CA ASP A 63 1.40 -10.36 7.33
C ASP A 63 1.60 -9.95 5.87
N ARG A 64 1.07 -10.69 4.89
CA ARG A 64 1.12 -10.30 3.46
C ARG A 64 0.42 -8.98 3.15
N VAL A 65 -0.66 -8.67 3.85
CA VAL A 65 -1.38 -7.38 3.68
C VAL A 65 -0.56 -6.20 4.21
N LEU A 66 0.18 -6.44 5.29
CA LEU A 66 0.95 -5.40 6.00
C LEU A 66 2.42 -5.33 5.55
N ASP A 67 2.88 -6.27 4.74
CA ASP A 67 4.25 -6.38 4.27
C ASP A 67 4.28 -6.16 2.74
N PRO A 68 4.70 -4.96 2.28
CA PRO A 68 4.65 -4.60 0.86
C PRO A 68 5.60 -5.44 -0.01
N GLU A 69 6.62 -6.04 0.59
CA GLU A 69 7.58 -6.91 -0.10
C GLU A 69 7.07 -8.35 -0.25
N ASN A 70 5.96 -8.70 0.43
CA ASN A 70 5.58 -10.09 0.65
C ASN A 70 4.34 -10.49 -0.15
N GLY A 71 4.59 -10.86 -1.40
CA GLY A 71 3.64 -11.56 -2.25
C GLY A 71 2.53 -10.70 -2.87
N ASN A 72 1.58 -11.39 -3.47
CA ASN A 72 0.41 -10.80 -4.11
C ASN A 72 -0.76 -10.77 -3.13
N VAL A 73 -1.35 -9.58 -2.98
CA VAL A 73 -2.57 -9.36 -2.18
C VAL A 73 -3.68 -8.99 -3.14
N THR A 74 -4.85 -9.60 -2.97
CA THR A 74 -6.03 -9.28 -3.77
C THR A 74 -6.71 -8.00 -3.27
N ILE A 75 -7.39 -7.28 -4.16
CA ILE A 75 -8.20 -6.10 -3.81
C ILE A 75 -9.22 -6.46 -2.71
N GLU A 76 -9.86 -7.63 -2.81
CA GLU A 76 -10.80 -8.13 -1.81
C GLU A 76 -10.15 -8.26 -0.41
N THR A 77 -8.90 -8.72 -0.34
CA THR A 77 -8.19 -8.87 0.92
C THR A 77 -7.87 -7.50 1.54
N LEU A 78 -7.47 -6.52 0.71
CA LEU A 78 -7.27 -5.15 1.16
C LEU A 78 -8.57 -4.51 1.65
N GLN A 79 -9.69 -4.74 0.95
CA GLN A 79 -11.00 -4.24 1.34
C GLN A 79 -11.45 -4.79 2.70
N ARG A 80 -11.28 -6.10 2.94
CA ARG A 80 -11.61 -6.71 4.24
C ARG A 80 -10.74 -6.16 5.37
N ALA A 81 -9.43 -6.01 5.15
CA ALA A 81 -8.54 -5.43 6.14
C ALA A 81 -8.92 -3.97 6.46
N ALA A 82 -9.19 -3.17 5.43
CA ALA A 82 -9.64 -1.79 5.57
C ALA A 82 -10.95 -1.70 6.35
N ALA A 83 -11.93 -2.56 6.05
CA ALA A 83 -13.22 -2.57 6.72
C ALA A 83 -13.08 -2.86 8.24
N VAL A 84 -12.23 -3.80 8.63
CA VAL A 84 -11.96 -4.11 10.06
C VAL A 84 -11.40 -2.90 10.80
N VAL A 85 -10.56 -2.11 10.14
CA VAL A 85 -10.01 -0.85 10.70
C VAL A 85 -10.89 0.37 10.42
N GLY A 86 -12.14 0.18 9.96
CA GLY A 86 -13.12 1.22 9.69
C GLY A 86 -12.70 2.21 8.60
N ARG A 87 -11.94 1.73 7.62
CA ARG A 87 -11.56 2.43 6.39
C ARG A 87 -12.17 1.72 5.18
N ARG A 88 -12.00 2.31 4.00
CA ARG A 88 -12.40 1.71 2.71
C ARG A 88 -11.29 1.90 1.68
N VAL A 89 -11.14 0.93 0.78
CA VAL A 89 -10.26 1.06 -0.38
C VAL A 89 -11.03 1.74 -1.50
N GLN A 90 -10.45 2.78 -2.10
CA GLN A 90 -10.98 3.45 -3.29
C GLN A 90 -9.91 3.43 -4.37
N LEU A 91 -10.28 2.96 -5.56
CA LEU A 91 -9.41 2.83 -6.72
C LEU A 91 -10.06 3.55 -7.90
N ALA A 92 -9.25 4.19 -8.72
CA ALA A 92 -9.68 4.81 -9.98
C ALA A 92 -8.67 4.43 -11.06
N LEU A 93 -9.17 4.19 -12.27
CA LEU A 93 -8.34 4.18 -13.47
C LEU A 93 -8.17 5.64 -13.89
N VAL A 94 -6.92 6.03 -14.12
CA VAL A 94 -6.52 7.39 -14.54
C VAL A 94 -5.98 7.37 -15.95
#